data_AF-A0A409X3A1-F1
#
_entry.id   AF-A0A409X3A1-F1
#
_cell.length_a   1.000
_cell.length_b   1.000
_cell.length_c   1.000
_cell.angle_alpha   90.00
_cell.angle_beta   90.00
_cell.angle_gamma   90.00
#
_symmetry.space_group_name_H-M   'P 1'
#
loop_
_entity.id
_entity.type
_entity.pdbx_description
1 polymer ?
#
loop_
_entity_poly.entity_id
_entity_poly.type
_entity_poly.pdbx_seq_one_letter_code
_entity_poly.pdbx_strand_id
1 'polypeptide(L)'
;MSTTSTTSNKIWDYTPPNDESLHAPRPPISQGPSTHVIQTKPKPQNEYVDADHPYFYGRMWRARSFMVEYAGEFFGTMILVMFGTAANCQYNLSTVPAISPSPAGHLTVITLRSVQTWGSLSLGWGAGIALGIFLSGGHINPAVTLAMAVWRGFPWLKVPGYMLSQLLGGICGAAIVYGNYKTAINIKEGGSDVRTMKTAGYFCTVPVSAIPPAWFSTLICTKR
;
A
#
# COMPACT_ATOMS: atom_id res chain seq x y z
N MET A 1 0.44 68.68 34.72
CA MET A 1 0.34 67.58 35.70
C MET A 1 -0.66 66.56 35.17
N SER A 2 -0.19 65.33 34.97
CA SER A 2 -0.86 64.08 34.61
C SER A 2 -2.37 64.06 34.27
N THR A 3 -2.77 63.52 33.11
CA THR A 3 -3.24 62.12 32.92
C THR A 3 -4.02 61.92 31.60
N THR A 4 -3.94 60.68 31.13
CA THR A 4 -4.93 59.88 30.37
C THR A 4 -5.14 60.00 28.85
N SER A 5 -5.02 58.79 28.26
CA SER A 5 -5.94 58.10 27.34
C SER A 5 -5.85 58.32 25.82
N THR A 6 -5.29 57.28 25.20
CA THR A 6 -5.89 56.40 24.17
C THR A 6 -6.16 56.96 22.76
N THR A 7 -5.68 56.14 21.81
CA THR A 7 -6.17 55.89 20.44
C THR A 7 -5.65 56.81 19.34
N SER A 8 -5.01 56.22 18.31
CA SER A 8 -5.62 56.11 16.98
C SER A 8 -4.58 55.76 15.91
N ASN A 9 -4.97 54.81 15.05
CA ASN A 9 -4.29 54.35 13.84
C ASN A 9 -3.99 55.48 12.83
N LYS A 10 -2.82 55.42 12.18
CA LYS A 10 -2.49 55.99 10.85
C LYS A 10 -1.45 55.03 10.23
N ILE A 11 -1.64 54.24 9.17
CA ILE A 11 -2.41 54.38 7.90
C ILE A 11 -1.88 55.58 7.08
N TRP A 12 -0.85 55.30 6.27
CA TRP A 12 -0.47 55.92 4.98
C TRP A 12 -0.02 57.39 4.89
N ASP A 13 1.22 57.72 5.27
CA ASP A 13 1.91 58.89 4.70
C ASP A 13 3.33 58.52 4.27
N TYR A 14 3.51 58.18 2.98
CA TYR A 14 4.83 58.12 2.33
C TYR A 14 4.87 59.17 1.21
N THR A 15 5.75 60.14 1.36
CA THR A 15 6.10 61.14 0.35
C THR A 15 7.39 60.69 -0.36
N PRO A 16 7.39 60.49 -1.69
CA PRO A 16 8.61 60.07 -2.39
C PRO A 16 9.66 61.20 -2.47
N PRO A 17 10.97 60.90 -2.35
CA PRO A 17 12.04 61.87 -2.56
C PRO A 17 12.30 62.15 -4.05
N ASN A 18 12.70 63.39 -4.37
CA ASN A 18 12.89 63.90 -5.74
C ASN A 18 13.99 63.16 -6.55
N ASP A 19 13.72 62.92 -7.84
CA ASP A 19 14.49 62.12 -8.81
C ASP A 19 15.79 62.78 -9.33
N GLU A 20 16.69 63.23 -8.45
CA GLU A 20 17.96 63.88 -8.88
C GLU A 20 19.26 63.13 -8.47
N SER A 21 19.15 61.92 -7.90
CA SER A 21 20.32 61.15 -7.41
C SER A 21 20.68 59.89 -8.23
N LEU A 22 20.05 59.65 -9.39
CA LEU A 22 20.21 58.42 -10.18
C LEU A 22 21.29 58.46 -11.29
N HIS A 23 22.08 59.54 -11.41
CA HIS A 23 23.11 59.68 -12.45
C HIS A 23 24.55 59.78 -11.89
N ALA A 24 25.01 58.71 -11.24
CA ALA A 24 26.45 58.46 -11.07
C ALA A 24 26.95 57.46 -12.15
N PRO A 25 28.00 57.76 -12.93
CA PRO A 25 28.57 56.82 -13.90
C PRO A 25 29.23 55.60 -13.21
N ARG A 26 28.97 54.39 -13.71
CA ARG A 26 29.59 53.14 -13.22
C ARG A 26 31.05 53.01 -13.68
N PRO A 27 31.97 52.48 -12.85
CA PRO A 27 33.35 52.19 -13.27
C PRO A 27 33.41 51.03 -14.28
N PRO A 28 34.43 50.99 -15.16
CA PRO A 28 34.54 49.97 -16.20
C PRO A 28 34.81 48.57 -15.62
N ILE A 29 34.11 47.58 -16.18
CA ILE A 29 34.19 46.16 -15.79
C ILE A 29 35.50 45.56 -16.33
N SER A 30 36.35 45.07 -15.43
CA SER A 30 37.50 44.22 -15.77
C SER A 30 36.99 42.90 -16.38
N GLN A 31 37.30 42.62 -17.64
CA GLN A 31 36.94 41.36 -18.28
C GLN A 31 37.84 40.23 -17.75
N GLY A 32 37.27 39.36 -16.92
CA GLY A 32 37.89 38.08 -16.56
C GLY A 32 37.96 37.11 -17.76
N PRO A 33 38.71 36.00 -17.66
CA PRO A 33 38.98 35.12 -18.79
C PRO A 33 37.69 34.51 -19.34
N SER A 34 37.54 34.55 -20.66
CA SER A 34 36.38 34.08 -21.40
C SER A 34 36.12 32.59 -21.13
N THR A 35 35.14 32.29 -20.27
CA THR A 35 34.59 30.93 -20.22
C THR A 35 33.98 30.67 -21.59
N HIS A 36 34.60 29.81 -22.39
CA HIS A 36 33.98 29.27 -23.61
C HIS A 36 32.71 28.54 -23.18
N VAL A 37 31.58 29.24 -23.20
CA VAL A 37 30.27 28.62 -23.14
C VAL A 37 30.19 27.76 -24.39
N ILE A 38 30.31 26.45 -24.24
CA ILE A 38 29.96 25.51 -25.29
C ILE A 38 28.46 25.73 -25.54
N GLN A 39 28.16 26.55 -26.55
CA GLN A 39 26.83 26.73 -27.08
C GLN A 39 26.42 25.38 -27.67
N THR A 40 25.76 24.57 -26.87
CA THR A 40 25.03 23.42 -27.41
C THR A 40 23.93 24.00 -28.28
N LYS A 41 24.01 23.74 -29.58
CA LYS A 41 22.96 24.13 -30.53
C LYS A 41 21.64 23.57 -30.00
N PRO A 42 20.57 24.37 -29.83
CA PRO A 42 19.30 23.82 -29.38
C PRO A 42 18.88 22.73 -30.38
N LYS A 43 18.68 21.51 -29.88
CA LYS A 43 18.21 20.39 -30.69
C LYS A 43 16.91 20.80 -31.38
N PRO A 44 16.74 20.49 -32.68
CA PRO A 44 15.52 20.82 -33.39
C PRO A 44 14.31 20.25 -32.63
N GLN A 45 13.25 21.04 -32.45
CA GLN A 45 12.04 20.64 -31.70
C GLN A 45 11.44 19.30 -32.16
N ASN A 46 11.72 18.89 -33.40
CA ASN A 46 11.26 17.61 -33.96
C ASN A 46 11.99 16.39 -33.38
N GLU A 47 13.08 16.56 -32.63
CA GLU A 47 13.83 15.48 -31.98
C GLU A 47 13.30 15.17 -30.56
N TYR A 48 12.48 16.06 -29.99
CA TYR A 48 11.78 15.81 -28.72
C TYR A 48 10.53 14.95 -28.88
N VAL A 49 10.16 14.60 -30.12
CA VAL A 49 8.99 13.77 -30.42
C VAL A 49 9.38 12.28 -30.58
N ASP A 50 10.65 11.90 -30.35
CA ASP A 50 11.09 10.53 -30.66
C ASP A 50 11.94 9.81 -29.60
N ALA A 51 11.80 10.19 -28.32
CA ALA A 51 12.24 9.35 -27.20
C ALA A 51 11.17 8.32 -26.77
N ASP A 52 9.96 8.43 -27.32
CA ASP A 52 8.76 7.77 -26.81
C ASP A 52 8.08 6.90 -27.88
N HIS A 53 8.80 6.43 -28.90
CA HIS A 53 8.21 5.75 -30.06
C HIS A 53 7.33 4.55 -29.64
N PRO A 54 5.98 4.67 -29.61
CA PRO A 54 5.10 3.68 -28.97
C PRO A 54 4.85 2.44 -29.83
N TYR A 55 5.49 2.36 -31.00
CA TYR A 55 5.27 1.30 -31.99
C TYR A 55 6.33 0.19 -31.95
N PHE A 56 7.43 0.36 -31.20
CA PHE A 56 8.48 -0.67 -31.06
C PHE A 56 8.18 -1.74 -30.00
N TYR A 57 7.08 -1.58 -29.25
CA TYR A 57 6.59 -2.60 -28.32
C TYR A 57 5.77 -3.64 -29.09
N GLY A 58 6.48 -4.58 -29.73
CA GLY A 58 5.89 -5.68 -30.48
C GLY A 58 4.96 -6.58 -29.66
N ARG A 59 4.28 -7.51 -30.34
CA ARG A 59 3.30 -8.48 -29.77
C ARG A 59 3.75 -9.14 -28.46
N MET A 60 5.05 -9.41 -28.32
CA MET A 60 5.69 -9.98 -27.13
C MET A 60 5.64 -9.08 -25.90
N TRP A 61 5.78 -7.77 -26.06
CA TRP A 61 5.69 -6.83 -24.96
C TRP A 61 4.26 -6.68 -24.44
N ARG A 62 3.26 -6.64 -25.34
CA ARG A 62 1.85 -6.72 -24.93
C ARG A 62 1.55 -8.00 -24.16
N ALA A 63 1.99 -9.15 -24.68
CA ALA A 63 1.82 -10.44 -24.00
C ALA A 63 2.51 -10.47 -22.63
N ARG A 64 3.74 -9.94 -22.52
CA ARG A 64 4.45 -9.78 -21.25
C ARG A 64 3.67 -8.91 -20.28
N SER A 65 3.16 -7.75 -20.70
CA SER A 65 2.37 -6.87 -19.83
C SER A 65 1.11 -7.57 -19.31
N PHE A 66 0.38 -8.31 -20.15
CA PHE A 66 -0.76 -9.11 -19.70
C PHE A 66 -0.36 -10.18 -18.68
N MET A 67 0.72 -10.92 -18.92
CA MET A 67 1.19 -11.94 -17.97
C MET A 67 1.66 -11.33 -16.64
N VAL A 68 2.32 -10.17 -16.69
CA VAL A 68 2.79 -9.44 -15.50
C VAL A 68 1.61 -8.93 -14.68
N GLU A 69 0.52 -8.47 -15.33
CA GLU A 69 -0.72 -8.08 -14.65
C GLU A 69 -1.30 -9.24 -13.82
N TYR A 70 -1.55 -10.40 -14.45
CA TYR A 70 -2.12 -11.56 -13.74
C TYR A 70 -1.16 -12.15 -12.71
N ALA A 71 0.14 -12.17 -13.00
CA ALA A 71 1.16 -12.65 -12.06
C ALA A 71 1.26 -11.72 -10.84
N GLY A 72 1.19 -10.40 -11.03
CA GLY A 72 1.17 -9.43 -9.94
C GLY A 72 -0.02 -9.62 -9.02
N GLU A 73 -1.21 -9.88 -9.58
CA GLU A 73 -2.40 -10.21 -8.80
C GLU A 73 -2.29 -11.54 -8.04
N PHE A 74 -1.69 -12.56 -8.67
CA PHE A 74 -1.40 -13.84 -8.02
C PHE A 74 -0.43 -13.66 -6.83
N PHE A 75 0.74 -13.06 -7.05
CA PHE A 75 1.76 -12.87 -6.02
C PHE A 75 1.32 -11.88 -4.94
N GLY A 76 0.60 -10.82 -5.33
CA GLY A 76 0.06 -9.85 -4.39
C GLY A 76 -0.97 -10.48 -3.46
N THR A 77 -1.89 -11.28 -3.99
CA THR A 77 -2.88 -12.01 -3.18
C THR A 77 -2.23 -13.11 -2.34
N MET A 78 -1.22 -13.81 -2.89
CA MET A 78 -0.44 -14.79 -2.16
C MET A 78 0.22 -14.18 -0.92
N ILE A 79 0.88 -13.04 -1.05
CA ILE A 79 1.56 -12.35 0.06
C ILE A 79 0.55 -11.83 1.09
N LEU A 80 -0.56 -11.25 0.64
CA LEU A 80 -1.64 -10.84 1.54
C LEU A 80 -2.11 -12.01 2.41
N VAL A 81 -2.41 -13.16 1.78
CA VAL A 81 -2.89 -14.34 2.49
C VAL A 81 -1.80 -14.95 3.37
N MET A 82 -0.55 -14.99 2.90
CA MET A 82 0.57 -15.50 3.70
C MET A 82 0.73 -14.72 4.99
N PHE A 83 0.80 -13.39 4.93
CA PHE A 83 0.98 -12.58 6.14
C PHE A 83 -0.24 -12.64 7.06
N GLY A 84 -1.46 -12.56 6.51
CA GLY A 84 -2.69 -12.63 7.30
C GLY A 84 -2.86 -13.97 8.03
N THR A 85 -2.74 -15.08 7.29
CA THR A 85 -2.91 -16.42 7.86
C THR A 85 -1.73 -16.83 8.74
N ALA A 86 -0.50 -16.39 8.45
CA ALA A 86 0.65 -16.60 9.33
C ALA A 86 0.47 -15.86 10.67
N ALA A 87 -0.03 -14.63 10.66
CA ALA A 87 -0.34 -13.90 11.90
C ALA A 87 -1.43 -14.62 12.72
N ASN A 88 -2.49 -15.12 12.06
CA ASN A 88 -3.52 -15.94 12.71
C ASN A 88 -2.92 -17.21 13.33
N CYS A 89 -2.09 -17.94 12.59
CA CYS A 89 -1.44 -19.17 13.06
C CYS A 89 -0.51 -18.87 14.24
N GLN A 90 0.34 -17.86 14.12
CA GLN A 90 1.29 -17.46 15.16
C GLN A 90 0.58 -17.13 16.47
N TYR A 91 -0.49 -16.32 16.41
CA TYR A 91 -1.25 -15.93 17.59
C TYR A 91 -1.97 -17.13 18.23
N ASN A 92 -2.64 -17.97 17.42
CA ASN A 92 -3.46 -19.05 17.95
C ASN A 92 -2.66 -20.27 18.40
N LEU A 93 -1.53 -20.57 17.75
CA LEU A 93 -0.70 -21.74 18.06
C LEU A 93 0.25 -21.47 19.23
N SER A 94 0.75 -20.24 19.37
CA SER A 94 1.68 -19.90 20.45
C SER A 94 1.05 -19.92 21.84
N THR A 95 -0.29 -19.85 21.92
CA THR A 95 -1.02 -19.98 23.19
C THR A 95 -0.98 -21.40 23.76
N VAL A 96 -0.57 -22.40 22.96
CA VAL A 96 -0.46 -23.79 23.40
C VAL A 96 0.94 -24.00 24.00
N PRO A 97 1.06 -24.33 25.31
CA PRO A 97 2.36 -24.48 25.98
C PRO A 97 3.27 -25.56 25.38
N ALA A 98 2.68 -26.58 24.75
CA ALA A 98 3.40 -27.63 24.05
C ALA A 98 4.08 -27.17 22.75
N ILE A 99 3.71 -25.99 22.22
CA ILE A 99 4.23 -25.42 20.98
C ILE A 99 5.18 -24.26 21.27
N SER A 100 4.85 -23.42 22.24
CA SER A 100 5.70 -22.31 22.67
C SER A 100 5.68 -22.18 24.19
N PRO A 101 6.85 -22.01 24.86
CA PRO A 101 6.92 -21.82 26.30
C PRO A 101 6.32 -20.48 26.75
N SER A 102 6.12 -19.53 25.82
CA SER A 102 5.45 -18.25 26.08
C SER A 102 4.54 -17.87 24.91
N PRO A 103 3.34 -17.31 25.15
CA PRO A 103 2.48 -16.80 24.09
C PRO A 103 3.20 -15.76 23.23
N ALA A 104 3.33 -16.05 21.93
CA ALA A 104 3.97 -15.22 20.92
C ALA A 104 2.92 -14.56 20.01
N GLY A 105 3.21 -13.38 19.48
CA GLY A 105 2.20 -12.60 18.73
C GLY A 105 1.34 -11.71 19.62
N HIS A 106 1.58 -11.67 20.92
CA HIS A 106 1.05 -10.62 21.77
C HIS A 106 1.98 -9.40 21.66
N LEU A 107 1.62 -8.44 20.81
CA LEU A 107 2.33 -7.15 20.80
C LEU A 107 1.89 -6.36 22.03
N THR A 108 2.63 -6.51 23.13
CA THR A 108 2.62 -5.53 24.21
C THR A 108 3.34 -4.28 23.69
N VAL A 109 2.61 -3.39 23.01
CA VAL A 109 3.13 -2.06 22.73
C VAL A 109 3.34 -1.39 24.08
N ILE A 110 4.60 -1.16 24.44
CA ILE A 110 5.07 -0.72 25.77
C ILE A 110 4.42 0.62 26.23
N THR A 111 3.73 1.33 25.33
CA THR A 111 3.11 2.64 25.61
C THR A 111 1.60 2.60 25.89
N LEU A 112 0.86 1.53 25.59
CA LEU A 112 -0.60 1.47 25.80
C LEU A 112 -1.04 0.10 26.33
N ARG A 113 -1.07 -0.01 27.67
CA ARG A 113 -1.32 -1.21 28.51
C ARG A 113 -2.72 -1.87 28.37
N SER A 114 -3.45 -1.59 27.28
CA SER A 114 -4.81 -2.06 27.03
C SER A 114 -5.05 -2.57 25.61
N VAL A 115 -4.05 -2.50 24.72
CA VAL A 115 -4.11 -3.12 23.37
C VAL A 115 -3.42 -4.49 23.40
N GLN A 116 -3.51 -5.16 24.53
CA GLN A 116 -3.10 -6.54 24.66
C GLN A 116 -4.05 -7.37 23.78
N THR A 117 -3.50 -8.10 22.80
CA THR A 117 -4.06 -9.28 22.09
C THR A 117 -4.20 -9.16 20.56
N TRP A 118 -4.52 -8.01 19.95
CA TRP A 118 -4.82 -7.95 18.50
C TRP A 118 -3.81 -7.22 17.62
N GLY A 119 -2.79 -6.58 18.20
CA GLY A 119 -1.84 -5.77 17.45
C GLY A 119 -1.12 -6.53 16.33
N SER A 120 -0.67 -7.77 16.59
CA SER A 120 0.07 -8.56 15.60
C SER A 120 -0.79 -9.05 14.46
N LEU A 121 -2.06 -9.38 14.71
CA LEU A 121 -3.03 -9.75 13.67
C LEU A 121 -3.26 -8.55 12.75
N SER A 122 -3.62 -7.40 13.32
CA SER A 122 -3.89 -6.20 12.54
C SER A 122 -2.67 -5.75 11.73
N LEU A 123 -1.46 -5.84 12.30
CA LEU A 123 -0.23 -5.52 11.59
C LEU A 123 0.11 -6.55 10.51
N GLY A 124 -0.10 -7.85 10.76
CA GLY A 124 0.11 -8.90 9.77
C GLY A 124 -0.78 -8.71 8.55
N TRP A 125 -2.08 -8.51 8.76
CA TRP A 125 -3.03 -8.22 7.67
C TRP A 125 -2.73 -6.88 6.98
N GLY A 126 -2.42 -5.82 7.74
CA GLY A 126 -2.08 -4.51 7.19
C GLY A 126 -0.80 -4.53 6.34
N ALA A 127 0.25 -5.20 6.81
CA ALA A 127 1.50 -5.38 6.07
C ALA A 127 1.28 -6.24 4.81
N GLY A 128 0.50 -7.32 4.93
CA GLY A 128 0.14 -8.18 3.80
C GLY A 128 -0.59 -7.42 2.70
N ILE A 129 -1.53 -6.55 3.06
CA ILE A 129 -2.22 -5.67 2.11
C ILE A 129 -1.24 -4.69 1.47
N ALA A 130 -0.43 -3.98 2.26
CA ALA A 130 0.51 -2.99 1.74
C ALA A 130 1.51 -3.60 0.72
N LEU A 131 2.10 -4.74 1.06
CA LEU A 131 3.02 -5.45 0.19
C LEU A 131 2.30 -6.08 -1.02
N GLY A 132 1.09 -6.59 -0.82
CA GLY A 132 0.27 -7.16 -1.89
C GLY A 132 -0.10 -6.12 -2.94
N ILE A 133 -0.47 -4.90 -2.52
CA ILE A 133 -0.74 -3.77 -3.41
C ILE A 133 0.54 -3.37 -4.16
N PHE A 134 1.69 -3.32 -3.49
CA PHE A 134 2.96 -2.93 -4.11
C PHE A 134 3.37 -3.84 -5.29
N LEU A 135 3.02 -5.12 -5.23
CA LEU A 135 3.39 -6.12 -6.24
C LEU A 135 2.31 -6.36 -7.30
N SER A 136 1.12 -5.78 -7.14
CA SER A 136 -0.03 -6.01 -8.01
C SER A 136 -0.51 -4.71 -8.66
N GLY A 137 -1.57 -4.80 -9.48
CA GLY A 137 -2.30 -3.62 -9.95
C GLY A 137 -3.16 -2.97 -8.85
N GLY A 138 -3.07 -3.46 -7.61
CA GLY A 138 -3.82 -2.99 -6.45
C GLY A 138 -5.22 -3.58 -6.34
N HIS A 139 -5.58 -4.60 -7.15
CA HIS A 139 -6.90 -5.22 -7.04
C HIS A 139 -6.94 -6.21 -5.88
N ILE A 140 -6.09 -7.24 -5.89
CA ILE A 140 -5.82 -8.29 -4.87
C ILE A 140 -7.04 -8.96 -4.21
N ASN A 141 -8.23 -8.64 -4.71
CA ASN A 141 -9.52 -8.96 -4.14
C ASN A 141 -10.56 -8.99 -5.28
N PRO A 142 -11.29 -10.10 -5.42
CA PRO A 142 -12.36 -10.24 -6.41
C PRO A 142 -13.44 -9.15 -6.29
N ALA A 143 -13.79 -8.72 -5.06
CA ALA A 143 -14.80 -7.68 -4.83
C ALA A 143 -14.31 -6.30 -5.32
N VAL A 144 -13.02 -6.00 -5.12
CA VAL A 144 -12.40 -4.75 -5.57
C VAL A 144 -12.26 -4.75 -7.10
N THR A 145 -11.90 -5.88 -7.69
CA THR A 145 -11.88 -6.07 -9.16
C THR A 145 -13.27 -5.83 -9.76
N LEU A 146 -14.32 -6.37 -9.14
CA LEU A 146 -15.70 -6.15 -9.57
C LEU A 146 -16.13 -4.68 -9.41
N ALA A 147 -15.82 -4.06 -8.27
CA ALA A 147 -16.10 -2.65 -8.02
C ALA A 147 -15.43 -1.73 -9.07
N MET A 148 -14.19 -2.03 -9.47
CA MET A 148 -13.51 -1.28 -10.53
C MET A 148 -14.08 -1.55 -11.93
N ALA A 149 -14.59 -2.75 -12.20
CA ALA A 149 -15.30 -3.04 -13.44
C ALA A 149 -16.62 -2.27 -13.56
N VAL A 150 -17.32 -2.09 -12.44
CA VAL A 150 -18.59 -1.35 -12.38
C VAL A 150 -18.38 0.16 -12.40
N TRP A 151 -17.44 0.70 -11.62
CA TRP A 151 -17.32 2.15 -11.40
C TRP A 151 -16.13 2.83 -12.08
N ARG A 152 -15.05 2.12 -12.40
CA ARG A 152 -13.83 2.69 -12.99
C ARG A 152 -13.53 2.23 -14.42
N GLY A 153 -14.47 1.54 -15.05
CA GLY A 153 -14.34 1.12 -16.45
C GLY A 153 -13.29 0.03 -16.68
N PHE A 154 -12.96 -0.78 -15.67
CA PHE A 154 -12.06 -1.91 -15.85
C PHE A 154 -12.67 -2.94 -16.83
N PRO A 155 -11.91 -3.45 -17.82
CA PRO A 155 -12.44 -4.33 -18.85
C PRO A 155 -13.02 -5.62 -18.28
N TRP A 156 -14.34 -5.81 -18.48
CA TRP A 156 -15.10 -6.97 -18.00
C TRP A 156 -14.54 -8.33 -18.45
N LEU A 157 -13.93 -8.38 -19.64
CA LEU A 157 -13.28 -9.59 -20.17
C LEU A 157 -12.06 -10.03 -19.34
N LYS A 158 -11.41 -9.11 -18.62
CA LYS A 158 -10.25 -9.44 -17.75
C LYS A 158 -10.66 -9.89 -16.36
N VAL A 159 -11.87 -9.53 -15.90
CA VAL A 159 -12.35 -9.79 -14.54
C VAL A 159 -12.24 -11.27 -14.13
N PRO A 160 -12.68 -12.25 -14.95
CA PRO A 160 -12.58 -13.67 -14.57
C PRO A 160 -11.12 -14.13 -14.42
N GLY A 161 -10.22 -13.62 -15.27
CA GLY A 161 -8.79 -13.93 -15.20
C GLY A 161 -8.14 -13.38 -13.92
N TYR A 162 -8.52 -12.16 -13.51
CA TYR A 162 -8.07 -11.55 -12.25
C TYR A 162 -8.60 -12.33 -11.05
N MET A 163 -9.88 -12.73 -11.06
CA MET A 163 -10.46 -13.52 -9.98
C MET A 163 -9.78 -14.88 -9.85
N LEU A 164 -9.44 -15.53 -10.97
CA LEU A 164 -8.72 -16.79 -10.98
C LEU A 164 -7.28 -16.64 -10.46
N SER A 165 -6.56 -15.62 -10.89
CA SER A 165 -5.19 -15.38 -10.40
C SER A 165 -5.17 -15.07 -8.90
N GLN A 166 -6.13 -14.27 -8.41
CA GLN A 166 -6.31 -13.98 -6.99
C GLN A 166 -6.66 -15.25 -6.19
N LEU A 167 -7.58 -16.07 -6.69
CA LEU A 167 -7.96 -17.33 -6.04
C LEU A 167 -6.76 -18.29 -5.93
N LEU A 168 -6.02 -18.49 -7.03
CA LEU A 168 -4.83 -19.34 -7.03
C LEU A 168 -3.75 -18.79 -6.10
N GLY A 169 -3.54 -17.47 -6.11
CA GLY A 169 -2.59 -16.80 -5.22
C GLY A 169 -2.94 -17.03 -3.74
N GLY A 170 -4.22 -16.87 -3.39
CA GLY A 170 -4.70 -17.13 -2.04
C GLY A 170 -4.55 -18.59 -1.61
N ILE A 171 -4.87 -19.54 -2.49
CA ILE A 171 -4.67 -20.98 -2.22
C ILE A 171 -3.20 -21.29 -2.00
N CYS A 172 -2.31 -20.81 -2.86
CA CYS A 172 -0.87 -21.00 -2.72
C CYS A 172 -0.33 -20.39 -1.42
N GLY A 173 -0.76 -19.17 -1.09
CA GLY A 173 -0.36 -18.51 0.15
C GLY A 173 -0.79 -19.27 1.40
N ALA A 174 -2.04 -19.73 1.43
CA ALA A 174 -2.56 -20.57 2.51
C ALA A 174 -1.83 -21.92 2.60
N ALA A 175 -1.52 -22.55 1.46
CA ALA A 175 -0.79 -23.82 1.42
C ALA A 175 0.64 -23.70 1.96
N ILE A 176 1.34 -22.61 1.64
CA ILE A 176 2.69 -22.34 2.18
C ILE A 176 2.65 -22.19 3.70
N VAL A 177 1.71 -21.40 4.22
CA VAL A 177 1.54 -21.20 5.67
C VAL A 177 1.14 -22.51 6.35
N TYR A 178 0.21 -23.26 5.76
CA TYR A 178 -0.18 -24.58 6.28
C TYR A 178 1.02 -25.53 6.35
N GLY A 179 1.86 -25.56 5.30
CA GLY A 179 3.10 -26.34 5.30
C GLY A 179 4.05 -25.94 6.41
N ASN A 180 4.24 -24.63 6.61
CA ASN A 180 5.13 -24.08 7.65
C ASN A 180 4.65 -24.40 9.07
N TYR A 181 3.34 -24.30 9.32
CA TYR A 181 2.73 -24.53 10.64
C TYR A 181 2.19 -25.96 10.83
N LYS A 182 2.38 -26.88 9.88
CA LYS A 182 1.81 -28.23 9.89
C LYS A 182 2.09 -28.98 11.20
N THR A 183 3.34 -28.96 11.66
CA THR A 183 3.76 -29.63 12.89
C THR A 183 3.06 -29.04 14.12
N ALA A 184 3.00 -27.71 14.22
CA ALA A 184 2.33 -27.02 15.31
C ALA A 184 0.81 -27.28 15.31
N ILE A 185 0.18 -27.29 14.13
CA ILE A 185 -1.23 -27.66 13.97
C ILE A 185 -1.47 -29.11 14.40
N ASN A 186 -0.60 -30.05 14.02
CA ASN A 186 -0.72 -31.45 14.43
C ASN A 186 -0.62 -31.62 15.95
N ILE A 187 0.28 -30.89 16.62
CA ILE A 187 0.40 -30.90 18.08
C ILE A 187 -0.88 -30.37 18.72
N LYS A 188 -1.44 -29.27 18.19
CA LYS A 188 -2.68 -28.67 18.69
C LYS A 188 -3.91 -29.57 18.53
N GLU A 189 -4.00 -30.30 17.41
CA GLU A 189 -5.11 -31.19 17.10
C GLU A 189 -4.94 -32.61 17.66
N GLY A 190 -3.77 -32.92 18.25
CA GLY A 190 -3.49 -34.22 18.85
C GLY A 190 -3.11 -35.33 17.84
N GLY A 191 -2.75 -34.99 16.61
CA GLY A 191 -2.34 -35.96 15.59
C GLY A 191 -2.27 -35.39 14.17
N SER A 192 -1.61 -36.14 13.26
CA SER A 192 -1.50 -35.79 11.84
C SER A 192 -2.81 -35.93 11.06
N ASP A 193 -3.70 -36.82 11.49
CA ASP A 193 -4.93 -37.18 10.77
C ASP A 193 -6.19 -36.47 11.30
N VAL A 194 -6.04 -35.61 12.32
CA VAL A 194 -7.15 -34.89 12.94
C VAL A 194 -7.14 -33.45 12.44
N ARG A 195 -8.19 -33.03 11.73
CA ARG A 195 -8.42 -31.63 11.29
C ARG A 195 -9.80 -31.17 11.78
N THR A 196 -9.87 -30.06 12.50
CA THR A 196 -11.15 -29.52 13.01
C THR A 196 -11.47 -28.13 12.45
N MET A 197 -12.73 -27.72 12.59
CA MET A 197 -13.19 -26.38 12.22
C MET A 197 -12.48 -25.26 13.00
N LYS A 198 -11.90 -25.56 14.17
CA LYS A 198 -11.17 -24.59 14.99
C LYS A 198 -9.84 -24.18 14.36
N THR A 199 -9.11 -25.11 13.76
CA THR A 199 -7.86 -24.83 13.02
C THR A 199 -8.13 -24.37 11.60
N ALA A 200 -9.24 -24.80 10.98
CA ALA A 200 -9.70 -24.24 9.71
C ALA A 200 -9.92 -22.72 9.80
N GLY A 201 -10.41 -22.24 10.95
CA GLY A 201 -10.60 -20.81 11.25
C GLY A 201 -9.33 -19.94 11.20
N TYR A 202 -8.12 -20.52 11.04
CA TYR A 202 -6.89 -19.73 10.85
C TYR A 202 -6.70 -19.29 9.40
N PHE A 203 -7.31 -20.02 8.47
CA PHE A 203 -7.19 -19.82 7.03
C PHE A 203 -8.46 -19.22 6.41
N CYS A 204 -9.63 -19.50 6.99
CA CYS A 204 -10.90 -18.96 6.55
C CYS A 204 -11.70 -18.36 7.71
N THR A 205 -12.62 -17.46 7.38
CA THR A 205 -13.53 -16.89 8.37
C THR A 205 -14.75 -17.79 8.56
N VAL A 206 -14.93 -18.26 9.79
CA VAL A 206 -16.13 -19.01 10.19
C VAL A 206 -17.04 -18.12 11.04
N PRO A 207 -18.36 -18.13 10.82
CA PRO A 207 -19.28 -17.34 11.63
C PRO A 207 -19.31 -17.87 13.07
N VAL A 208 -19.41 -16.96 14.04
CA VAL A 208 -19.69 -17.31 15.43
C VAL A 208 -21.13 -17.81 15.53
N SER A 209 -21.34 -18.94 16.20
CA SER A 209 -22.65 -19.59 16.35
C SER A 209 -23.73 -18.72 17.00
N ALA A 210 -23.33 -17.65 17.69
CA ALA A 210 -24.22 -16.74 18.41
C ALA A 210 -24.72 -15.54 17.59
N ILE A 211 -24.35 -15.39 16.31
CA ILE A 211 -24.69 -14.19 15.51
C ILE A 211 -25.62 -14.58 14.33
N PRO A 212 -26.73 -13.84 14.07
CA PRO A 212 -27.58 -14.00 12.88
C PRO A 212 -26.79 -13.81 11.58
N PRO A 213 -27.33 -14.19 10.39
CA PRO A 213 -26.50 -14.63 9.29
C PRO A 213 -25.50 -13.55 8.82
N ALA A 214 -24.22 -13.97 8.76
CA ALA A 214 -23.05 -13.11 8.58
C ALA A 214 -23.01 -12.31 7.27
N TRP A 215 -23.97 -12.49 6.36
CA TRP A 215 -24.01 -11.75 5.10
C TRP A 215 -24.15 -10.24 5.31
N PHE A 216 -24.90 -9.81 6.34
CA PHE A 216 -25.15 -8.38 6.57
C PHE A 216 -23.89 -7.63 7.01
N SER A 217 -23.11 -8.22 7.92
CA SER A 217 -21.84 -7.64 8.35
C SER A 217 -20.80 -7.63 7.23
N THR A 218 -20.72 -8.71 6.42
CA THR A 218 -19.83 -8.77 5.26
C THR A 218 -20.14 -7.71 4.21
N LEU A 219 -21.42 -7.44 3.94
CA LEU A 219 -21.83 -6.39 2.99
C LEU A 219 -21.42 -4.99 3.47
N ILE A 220 -21.63 -4.67 4.74
CA ILE A 220 -21.27 -3.35 5.30
C ILE A 220 -19.75 -3.14 5.24
N CYS A 221 -18.95 -4.15 5.57
CA CYS A 221 -17.49 -4.03 5.58
C CYS A 221 -16.88 -3.87 4.18
N THR A 222 -17.57 -4.27 3.12
CA THR A 222 -17.06 -4.20 1.74
C THR A 222 -17.50 -2.91 1.01
N LYS A 223 -18.51 -2.21 1.52
CA LYS A 223 -19.07 -0.99 0.91
C LYS A 223 -18.55 0.27 1.62
N ARG A 224 -17.35 0.75 1.25
CA ARG A 224 -16.92 2.13 1.49
C ARG A 224 -16.21 2.70 0.27
#